data_AF-A0A8S1BF46-F1
#
_entry.id   AF-A0A8S1BF46-F1
#
_cell.length_a   1.000
_cell.length_b   1.000
_cell.length_c   1.000
_cell.angle_alpha   90.00
_cell.angle_beta   90.00
_cell.angle_gamma   90.00
#
_symmetry.space_group_name_H-M   'P 1'
#
loop_
_entity.id
_entity.type
_entity.pdbx_description
1 polymer ?
#
loop_
_entity_poly.entity_id
_entity_poly.type
_entity_poly.pdbx_seq_one_letter_code
_entity_poly.pdbx_strand_id
1 'polypeptide(L)' 'MEEKITVRMFDKESTDQLTRERGICLATDCNVRKYFLELRECTRRVTKKPFTAETCHQETVDLIEALDKCISNKAFMKIR' A
#
# COMPACT_ATOMS: atom_id res chain seq x y z
N MET A 1 16.41 -6.59 3.81
CA MET A 1 15.68 -5.83 4.84
C MET A 1 14.78 -4.75 4.21
N GLU A 2 14.24 -4.98 3.01
CA GLU A 2 13.38 -4.00 2.30
C GLU A 2 11.89 -4.38 2.29
N GLU A 3 11.53 -5.60 2.71
CA GLU A 3 10.15 -6.09 2.63
C GLU A 3 9.33 -5.83 3.91
N LYS A 4 9.96 -5.46 5.03
CA LYS A 4 9.30 -5.43 6.34
C LYS A 4 8.53 -4.16 6.68
N ILE A 5 8.76 -3.04 5.98
CA ILE A 5 8.21 -1.73 6.35
C ILE A 5 6.86 -1.45 5.65
N THR A 6 6.69 -1.85 4.39
CA THR A 6 5.43 -1.69 3.64
C THR A 6 4.44 -2.83 3.88
N VAL A 7 4.91 -4.05 4.19
CA VAL A 7 4.04 -5.24 4.36
C VAL A 7 3.17 -5.16 5.62
N ARG A 8 3.58 -4.43 6.67
CA ARG A 8 2.78 -4.36 7.91
C ARG A 8 1.50 -3.53 7.78
N MET A 9 1.42 -2.61 6.82
CA MET A 9 0.22 -1.77 6.62
C MET A 9 -0.85 -2.45 5.74
N PHE A 10 -0.48 -3.53 5.04
CA PHE A 10 -1.33 -4.22 4.06
C PHE A 10 -1.33 -5.74 4.31
N ASP A 11 -1.41 -6.14 5.57
CA ASP A 11 -1.39 -7.54 5.97
C ASP A 11 -2.81 -8.09 6.10
N LYS A 12 -3.18 -8.99 5.18
CA LYS A 12 -4.48 -9.66 5.15
C LYS A 12 -4.73 -10.61 6.32
N GLU A 13 -3.69 -10.95 7.10
CA GLU A 13 -3.80 -11.78 8.31
C GLU A 13 -3.77 -10.93 9.60
N SER A 14 -3.73 -9.59 9.48
CA SER A 14 -3.72 -8.69 10.62
C SER A 14 -5.00 -8.78 11.45
N THR A 15 -4.85 -8.62 12.77
CA THR A 15 -5.97 -8.47 13.72
C THR A 15 -6.61 -7.09 13.65
N ASP A 16 -5.87 -6.07 13.20
CA ASP A 16 -6.41 -4.74 12.93
C ASP A 16 -7.28 -4.77 11.66
N GLN A 17 -8.54 -4.38 11.79
CA GLN A 17 -9.51 -4.45 10.70
C GLN A 17 -9.06 -3.62 9.49
N LEU A 18 -8.55 -2.40 9.71
CA LEU A 18 -8.15 -1.51 8.62
C LEU A 18 -7.00 -2.12 7.81
N THR A 19 -5.96 -2.58 8.50
CA THR A 19 -4.80 -3.26 7.92
C THR A 19 -5.22 -4.51 7.16
N ARG A 20 -6.13 -5.31 7.73
CA ARG A 20 -6.64 -6.53 7.10
C ARG A 20 -7.36 -6.25 5.80
N GLU A 21 -8.34 -5.35 5.81
CA GLU A 21 -9.13 -5.03 4.61
C GLU A 21 -8.24 -4.42 3.52
N ARG A 22 -7.25 -3.58 3.89
CA ARG A 22 -6.25 -3.07 2.95
C ARG A 22 -5.41 -4.21 2.34
N GLY A 23 -4.97 -5.18 3.12
CA GLY A 23 -4.25 -6.35 2.64
C GLY A 23 -5.07 -7.24 1.71
N ILE A 24 -6.36 -7.41 2.00
CA ILE A 24 -7.31 -8.11 1.12
C ILE A 24 -7.44 -7.35 -0.21
N CYS A 25 -7.69 -6.04 -0.17
CA CYS A 25 -7.81 -5.20 -1.37
C CYS A 25 -6.55 -5.26 -2.25
N LEU A 26 -5.36 -5.19 -1.63
CA LEU A 26 -4.10 -5.30 -2.36
C LEU A 26 -3.93 -6.66 -3.07
N ALA A 27 -4.46 -7.74 -2.47
CA ALA A 27 -4.39 -9.09 -3.02
C ALA A 27 -5.45 -9.37 -4.11
N THR A 28 -6.64 -8.78 -4.00
CA THR A 28 -7.79 -9.12 -4.86
C THR A 28 -8.10 -8.09 -5.94
N ASP A 29 -7.73 -6.82 -5.76
CA ASP A 29 -8.01 -5.75 -6.72
C ASP A 29 -6.80 -5.45 -7.61
N CYS A 30 -6.92 -5.78 -8.91
CA CYS A 30 -5.87 -5.55 -9.90
C CYS A 30 -5.51 -4.06 -10.08
N ASN A 31 -6.46 -3.15 -9.89
CA ASN A 31 -6.20 -1.71 -10.00
C ASN A 31 -5.34 -1.23 -8.83
N VAL A 32 -5.64 -1.68 -7.61
CA VAL A 32 -4.82 -1.38 -6.43
C VAL A 32 -3.39 -1.95 -6.58
N ARG A 33 -3.29 -3.19 -7.08
CA ARG A 33 -2.00 -3.86 -7.31
C ARG A 33 -1.09 -3.08 -8.26
N LYS A 34 -1.64 -2.39 -9.26
CA LYS A 34 -0.86 -1.54 -10.17
C LYS A 34 -0.08 -0.47 -9.41
N TYR A 35 -0.74 0.28 -8.53
CA TYR A 35 -0.10 1.36 -7.76
C TYR A 35 0.98 0.83 -6.80
N PHE A 36 0.79 -0.37 -6.24
CA PHE A 36 1.82 -1.02 -5.44
C PHE A 36 3.09 -1.34 -6.24
N LEU A 37 2.94 -1.79 -7.50
CA LEU A 37 4.07 -2.05 -8.38
C LEU A 37 4.80 -0.75 -8.75
N GLU A 38 4.08 0.34 -8.98
CA GLU A 38 4.65 1.67 -9.26
C GLU A 38 5.46 2.19 -8.06
N LEU A 39 4.92 2.10 -6.84
CA LEU A 39 5.64 2.44 -5.62
C LEU A 39 6.89 1.59 -5.42
N ARG A 40 6.80 0.29 -5.70
CA ARG A 40 7.95 -0.63 -5.60
C ARG A 40 9.05 -0.24 -6.59
N GLU A 41 8.68 0.09 -7.83
CA GLU A 41 9.65 0.54 -8.84
C GLU A 41 10.28 1.87 -8.46
N CYS A 42 9.49 2.86 -8.00
CA CYS A 42 10.05 4.11 -7.50
C CYS A 42 11.03 3.86 -6.35
N THR A 43 10.65 3.05 -5.36
CA THR A 43 11.50 2.72 -4.22
C THR A 43 12.82 2.12 -4.71
N ARG A 44 12.75 1.16 -5.65
CA ARG A 44 13.93 0.55 -6.26
C ARG A 44 14.82 1.56 -6.99
N ARG A 45 14.25 2.59 -7.64
CA ARG A 45 15.02 3.66 -8.30
C ARG A 45 15.72 4.55 -7.28
N VAL A 46 15.00 4.99 -6.25
CA VAL A 46 15.53 5.88 -5.20
C VAL A 46 16.62 5.18 -4.40
N THR A 47 16.42 3.94 -3.97
CA THR A 47 17.44 3.16 -3.23
C THR A 47 18.74 2.97 -4.04
N LYS A 48 18.66 2.94 -5.38
CA LYS A 48 19.84 2.80 -6.24
C LYS A 48 20.61 4.09 -6.47
N LYS A 49 20.07 5.25 -6.10
CA LYS A 49 20.69 6.56 -6.34
C LYS A 49 21.03 7.22 -5.00
N PRO A 50 22.29 7.17 -4.54
CA PRO A 50 22.67 7.67 -3.21
C PRO A 50 22.49 9.20 -3.05
N PHE A 51 22.49 9.95 -4.15
CA PHE A 51 22.30 11.41 -4.15
C PHE A 51 21.21 11.79 -5.15
N THR A 52 19.95 11.58 -4.77
CA THR A 52 18.80 11.96 -5.60
C THR A 52 17.81 12.80 -4.82
N ALA A 53 17.18 13.77 -5.50
CA ALA A 53 16.02 14.50 -5.00
C ALA A 53 14.69 13.78 -5.33
N GLU A 54 14.76 12.64 -6.04
CA GLU A 54 13.60 11.81 -6.34
C GLU A 54 13.00 11.25 -5.04
N THR A 55 11.68 11.39 -4.89
CA THR A 55 10.91 10.81 -3.78
C THR A 55 9.75 10.00 -4.33
N CYS A 56 9.26 9.03 -3.56
CA CYS A 56 8.12 8.20 -3.94
C CYS A 56 6.81 8.67 -3.29
N HIS A 57 6.70 9.97 -3.00
CA HIS A 57 5.55 10.52 -2.31
C HIS A 57 4.27 10.35 -3.12
N GLN A 58 4.31 10.65 -4.43
CA GLN A 58 3.16 10.52 -5.31
C GLN A 58 2.67 9.08 -5.38
N GLU A 59 3.56 8.12 -5.64
CA GLU A 59 3.20 6.71 -5.72
C GLU A 59 2.68 6.16 -4.38
N THR A 60 3.14 6.72 -3.26
CA THR A 60 2.62 6.39 -1.93
C THR A 60 1.18 6.89 -1.76
N VAL A 61 0.90 8.14 -2.13
CA VAL A 61 -0.44 8.74 -2.06
C VAL A 61 -1.40 7.98 -2.99
N ASP A 62 -0.99 7.69 -4.22
CA ASP A 62 -1.81 6.98 -5.20
C ASP A 62 -2.23 5.59 -4.70
N LEU A 63 -1.30 4.84 -4.09
CA LEU A 63 -1.58 3.54 -3.49
C LEU A 63 -2.57 3.66 -2.32
N ILE A 64 -2.36 4.62 -1.41
CA ILE A 64 -3.23 4.82 -0.25
C ILE A 64 -4.65 5.20 -0.71
N GLU A 65 -4.77 6.11 -1.68
CA GLU A 65 -6.07 6.51 -2.21
C GLU A 65 -6.82 5.34 -2.86
N ALA A 66 -6.12 4.51 -3.64
CA ALA A 66 -6.71 3.32 -4.26
C ALA A 66 -7.18 2.30 -3.21
N LEU A 67 -6.39 2.09 -2.15
CA LEU A 67 -6.75 1.22 -1.03
C LEU A 67 -7.97 1.75 -0.27
N ASP A 68 -7.98 3.04 0.06
CA ASP A 68 -9.07 3.68 0.80
C ASP A 68 -10.37 3.67 -0.01
N LYS A 69 -10.30 3.85 -1.33
CA LYS A 69 -11.45 3.64 -2.23
C LYS A 69 -11.95 2.19 -2.17
N CYS A 70 -11.06 1.20 -2.23
CA CYS A 70 -11.41 -0.22 -2.21
C CYS A 70 -12.08 -0.65 -0.89
N ILE A 71 -11.65 -0.08 0.25
CA ILE A 71 -12.18 -0.43 1.58
C ILE A 71 -13.27 0.52 2.08
N SER A 72 -13.58 1.61 1.37
CA SER A 72 -14.51 2.66 1.80
C SER A 72 -15.84 2.13 2.35
N ASN A 73 -16.38 1.06 1.73
CA ASN A 73 -17.63 0.42 2.13
C ASN A 73 -17.46 -0.76 3.10
N LYS A 74 -16.24 -1.10 3.53
CA LYS A 74 -15.90 -2.31 4.31
C LYS A 74 -15.24 -2.01 5.65
N ALA A 75 -14.38 -0.98 5.70
CA ALA A 75 -13.52 -0.72 6.86
C ALA A 75 -14.31 -0.36 8.12
N PHE A 76 -15.41 0.39 8.00
CA PHE A 76 -16.18 0.88 9.14
C PHE A 76 -17.36 -0.03 9.54
N MET A 77 -17.65 -1.11 8.80
CA MET A 77 -18.81 -1.96 9.10
C MET A 77 -18.70 -2.79 10.38
N LYS A 78 -17.49 -2.94 10.95
CA LYS A 78 -17.28 -3.67 12.21
C LYS A 78 -16.62 -2.84 13.30
N ILE A 79 -16.43 -1.54 13.06
CA ILE A 79 -15.98 -0.61 14.09
C ILE A 79 -17.22 -0.30 14.93
N ARG A 80 -17.25 -0.82 16.16
CA ARG A 80 -18.34 -0.67 17.12
C ARG A 80 -17.87 0.14 18.31
#